data_AF-A0A396JMY3-F1
#
_entry.id   AF-A0A396JMY3-F1
#
_cell.length_a   1.000
_cell.length_b   1.000
_cell.length_c   1.000
_cell.angle_alpha   90.00
_cell.angle_beta   90.00
_cell.angle_gamma   90.00
#
_symmetry.space_group_name_H-M   'P 1'
#
loop_
_entity.id
_entity.type
_entity.pdbx_description
1 polymer ?
#
loop_
_entity_poly.entity_id
_entity_poly.type
_entity_poly.pdbx_seq_one_letter_code
_entity_poly.pdbx_strand_id
1 'polypeptide(L)'
;MMEVKHQDWTDTMFPEMEKMMKYGNQEKKKRLTSEQMESLESSFQEEIKLDPQRKMKLSKELGLQPRQIAIWFQNRRARWKTKQLEHLYDSLRHQFEVVSKEKQQLQDEVR
;
A
#
# COMPACT_ATOMS: atom_id res chain seq x y z
N MET A 1 -18.83 -3.94 43.96
CA MET A 1 -18.46 -4.06 42.53
C MET A 1 -18.82 -2.74 41.89
N MET A 2 -17.84 -1.96 41.41
CA MET A 2 -18.14 -0.74 40.66
C MET A 2 -18.34 -1.12 39.20
N GLU A 3 -19.53 -0.85 38.67
CA GLU A 3 -19.80 -0.87 37.23
C GLU A 3 -18.96 0.21 36.55
N VAL A 4 -18.02 -0.21 35.72
CA VAL A 4 -17.30 0.69 34.82
C VAL A 4 -18.24 1.01 33.66
N LYS A 5 -18.85 2.21 33.68
CA LYS A 5 -19.65 2.72 32.56
C LYS A 5 -18.76 2.93 31.34
N HIS A 6 -18.82 2.00 30.41
CA HIS A 6 -18.15 2.01 29.11
C HIS A 6 -18.85 2.92 28.09
N GLN A 7 -19.39 4.07 28.52
CA GLN A 7 -20.25 4.91 27.68
C GLN A 7 -19.92 6.37 27.98
N ASP A 8 -19.22 7.06 27.07
CA ASP A 8 -19.20 8.53 26.90
C ASP A 8 -18.16 8.96 25.84
N TRP A 9 -17.07 8.21 25.67
CA TRP A 9 -16.02 8.57 24.70
C TRP A 9 -16.37 8.30 23.23
N THR A 10 -17.26 7.34 22.96
CA THR A 10 -17.66 7.00 21.59
C THR A 10 -18.67 7.99 21.00
N ASP A 11 -19.61 8.52 21.80
CA ASP A 11 -20.68 9.40 21.30
C ASP A 11 -20.21 10.81 20.93
N THR A 12 -19.08 11.26 21.48
CA THR A 12 -18.53 12.59 21.17
C THR A 12 -17.51 12.53 20.02
N MET A 13 -16.68 11.49 19.99
CA MET A 13 -15.61 11.36 19.00
C MET A 13 -16.08 10.82 17.65
N PHE A 14 -17.09 9.94 17.64
CA PHE A 14 -17.56 9.31 16.41
C PHE A 14 -18.22 10.30 15.44
N PRO A 15 -19.09 11.23 15.88
CA PRO A 15 -19.64 12.26 15.00
C PRO A 15 -18.59 13.26 14.50
N GLU A 16 -17.61 13.63 15.34
CA GLU A 16 -16.52 14.53 14.98
C GLU A 16 -15.60 13.88 13.92
N MET A 17 -15.26 12.60 14.08
CA MET A 17 -14.50 11.83 13.10
C MET A 17 -15.26 11.65 11.78
N GLU A 18 -16.57 11.40 11.84
CA GLU A 18 -17.41 11.29 10.64
C GLU A 18 -17.49 12.63 9.90
N LYS A 19 -17.56 13.74 10.63
CA LYS A 19 -17.52 15.11 10.08
C LYS A 19 -16.16 15.43 9.46
N MET A 20 -15.05 15.07 10.09
CA MET A 20 -13.69 15.21 9.53
C MET A 20 -13.48 14.34 8.29
N MET A 21 -14.00 13.11 8.29
CA MET A 21 -14.00 12.23 7.12
C MET A 21 -14.87 12.82 5.99
N LYS A 22 -15.99 13.45 6.31
CA LYS A 22 -16.88 14.12 5.34
C LYS A 22 -16.20 15.32 4.67
N TYR A 23 -15.49 16.17 5.42
CA TYR A 23 -14.75 17.31 4.85
C TYR A 23 -13.55 16.88 3.98
N GLY A 24 -12.94 15.71 4.27
CA GLY A 24 -11.87 15.13 3.45
C GLY A 24 -12.33 14.38 2.19
N ASN A 25 -13.64 14.19 2.00
CA ASN A 25 -14.21 13.26 1.00
C ASN A 25 -15.00 13.97 -0.12
N GLN A 26 -15.13 15.30 -0.08
CA GLN A 26 -15.97 16.06 -1.01
C GLN A 26 -15.20 16.65 -2.20
N GLU A 27 -13.88 16.87 -2.10
CA GLU A 27 -13.06 17.24 -3.26
C GLU A 27 -12.69 16.00 -4.10
N LYS A 28 -13.70 15.51 -4.84
CA LYS A 28 -13.55 14.87 -6.15
C LYS A 28 -12.69 13.60 -6.16
N LYS A 29 -13.31 12.47 -5.77
CA LYS A 29 -12.94 11.12 -6.23
C LYS A 29 -13.13 10.95 -7.75
N LYS A 30 -12.55 11.83 -8.56
CA LYS A 30 -12.43 11.59 -10.01
C LYS A 30 -11.37 10.52 -10.19
N ARG A 31 -11.75 9.41 -10.84
CA ARG A 31 -10.78 8.41 -11.28
C ARG A 31 -9.76 9.08 -12.19
N LEU A 32 -8.50 8.73 -12.03
CA LEU A 32 -7.44 9.15 -12.94
C LEU A 32 -7.73 8.60 -14.34
N THR A 33 -7.45 9.39 -15.38
CA THR A 33 -7.56 8.92 -16.76
C THR A 33 -6.47 7.88 -17.08
N SER A 34 -6.61 7.13 -18.18
CA SER A 34 -5.56 6.17 -18.60
C SER A 34 -4.21 6.87 -18.80
N GLU A 35 -4.21 8.00 -19.51
CA GLU A 35 -3.03 8.81 -19.78
C GLU A 35 -2.35 9.31 -18.48
N GLN A 36 -3.15 9.75 -17.50
CA GLN A 36 -2.64 10.13 -16.18
C GLN A 36 -2.01 8.94 -15.46
N MET A 37 -2.63 7.75 -15.53
CA MET A 37 -2.08 6.54 -14.92
C MET A 37 -0.79 6.08 -15.61
N GLU A 38 -0.73 6.12 -16.94
CA GLU A 38 0.45 5.76 -17.73
C GLU A 38 1.62 6.69 -17.42
N SER A 39 1.38 7.99 -17.35
CA SER A 39 2.42 8.97 -17.00
C SER A 39 2.94 8.77 -15.57
N LEU A 40 2.05 8.50 -14.62
CA LEU A 40 2.42 8.18 -13.24
C LEU A 40 3.21 6.87 -13.13
N GLU A 41 2.84 5.86 -13.91
CA GLU A 41 3.54 4.57 -13.94
C GLU A 41 4.93 4.69 -14.57
N SER A 42 5.06 5.38 -15.70
CA SER A 42 6.36 5.68 -16.32
C SER A 42 7.27 6.41 -15.35
N SER A 43 6.75 7.43 -14.67
CA SER A 43 7.49 8.13 -13.63
C SER A 43 7.88 7.20 -12.47
N PHE A 44 7.00 6.31 -12.01
CA PHE A 44 7.32 5.37 -10.94
C PHE A 44 8.44 4.39 -11.31
N GLN A 45 8.47 3.94 -12.58
CA GLN A 45 9.49 3.02 -13.08
C GLN A 45 10.88 3.65 -13.13
N GLU A 46 10.98 4.95 -13.46
CA GLU A 46 12.22 5.70 -13.40
C GLU A 46 12.75 5.85 -11.97
N GLU A 47 11.87 6.20 -11.03
CA GLU A 47 12.23 6.34 -9.63
C GLU A 47 11.03 6.11 -8.70
N ILE A 48 11.18 5.13 -7.81
CA ILE A 48 10.15 4.67 -6.86
C ILE A 48 9.85 5.73 -5.79
N LYS A 49 10.85 6.54 -5.43
CA LYS A 49 10.71 7.63 -4.47
C LYS A 49 10.24 8.89 -5.20
N LEU A 50 9.24 9.55 -4.62
CA LEU A 50 8.72 10.79 -5.16
C LEU A 50 9.35 11.97 -4.42
N ASP A 51 10.24 12.68 -5.08
CA ASP A 51 10.80 13.92 -4.54
C ASP A 51 9.80 15.10 -4.64
N PRO A 52 10.00 16.19 -3.86
CA PRO A 52 9.11 17.34 -3.88
C PRO A 52 9.05 18.08 -5.22
N GLN A 53 10.16 18.22 -5.94
CA GLN A 53 10.23 18.93 -7.22
C GLN A 53 9.47 18.18 -8.30
N ARG A 54 9.70 16.88 -8.40
CA ARG A 54 9.04 15.96 -9.33
C ARG A 54 7.55 15.83 -9.03
N LYS A 55 7.16 15.81 -7.75
CA LYS A 55 5.74 15.91 -7.37
C LYS A 55 5.08 17.17 -7.92
N MET A 56 5.75 18.32 -7.83
CA MET A 56 5.23 19.58 -8.35
C MET A 56 5.20 19.60 -9.88
N LYS A 57 6.20 19.00 -10.54
CA LYS A 57 6.24 18.83 -12.00
C LYS A 57 5.05 17.99 -12.49
N LEU A 58 4.87 16.79 -11.95
CA LEU A 58 3.77 15.88 -12.29
C LEU A 58 2.40 16.50 -12.01
N SER A 59 2.27 17.26 -10.92
CA SER A 59 1.03 17.97 -10.58
C SER A 59 0.65 18.97 -11.68
N LYS A 60 1.62 19.74 -12.19
CA LYS A 60 1.39 20.70 -13.28
C LYS A 60 1.09 20.01 -14.60
N GLU A 61 1.87 18.99 -14.96
CA GLU A 61 1.74 18.27 -16.23
C GLU A 61 0.41 17.50 -16.33
N LEU A 62 -0.03 16.86 -15.24
CA LEU A 62 -1.22 16.02 -15.23
C LEU A 62 -2.49 16.76 -14.80
N GLY A 63 -2.37 18.02 -14.37
CA GLY A 63 -3.49 18.80 -13.81
C GLY A 63 -4.08 18.21 -12.53
N LEU A 64 -3.26 17.48 -11.76
CA LEU A 64 -3.67 16.78 -10.53
C LEU A 64 -3.18 17.52 -9.29
N GLN A 65 -3.91 17.42 -8.18
CA GLN A 65 -3.43 17.99 -6.92
C GLN A 65 -2.17 17.23 -6.44
N PRO A 66 -1.16 17.91 -5.86
CA PRO A 66 0.05 17.26 -5.34
C PRO A 66 -0.24 16.12 -4.34
N ARG A 67 -1.34 16.24 -3.59
CA ARG A 67 -1.82 15.19 -2.67
C ARG A 67 -2.23 13.92 -3.40
N GLN A 68 -2.92 14.03 -4.54
CA GLN A 68 -3.33 12.87 -5.33
C GLN A 68 -2.12 12.11 -5.87
N ILE A 69 -1.11 12.83 -6.36
CA ILE A 69 0.18 12.25 -6.79
C ILE A 69 0.83 11.50 -5.61
N ALA A 70 0.92 12.15 -4.44
CA ALA A 70 1.53 11.54 -3.26
C ALA A 70 0.80 10.24 -2.83
N ILE A 71 -0.54 10.26 -2.78
CA ILE A 71 -1.36 9.09 -2.45
C ILE A 71 -1.17 7.99 -3.49
N TRP A 72 -1.16 8.34 -4.78
CA TRP A 72 -0.95 7.36 -5.85
C TRP A 72 0.41 6.67 -5.69
N PHE A 73 1.49 7.42 -5.48
CA PHE A 73 2.84 6.87 -5.27
C PHE A 73 2.91 6.01 -4.00
N GLN A 74 2.25 6.41 -2.91
CA GLN A 74 2.16 5.59 -1.69
C GLN A 74 1.46 4.25 -1.97
N ASN A 75 0.31 4.28 -2.63
CA ASN A 75 -0.44 3.08 -2.98
C ASN A 75 0.33 2.18 -3.96
N ARG A 76 1.03 2.79 -4.91
CA ARG A 76 1.85 2.06 -5.88
C ARG A 76 3.00 1.34 -5.20
N ARG A 77 3.72 2.01 -4.28
CA ARG A 77 4.76 1.39 -3.46
C ARG A 77 4.23 0.26 -2.57
N ALA A 78 3.07 0.44 -1.96
CA ALA A 78 2.45 -0.60 -1.14
C ALA A 78 2.20 -1.87 -1.98
N ARG A 79 1.55 -1.72 -3.14
CA ARG A 79 1.31 -2.84 -4.07
C ARG A 79 2.60 -3.49 -4.57
N TRP A 80 3.60 -2.67 -4.92
CA TRP A 80 4.90 -3.17 -5.35
C TRP A 80 5.56 -4.01 -4.25
N LYS A 81 5.57 -3.53 -3.00
CA LYS A 81 6.14 -4.25 -1.86
C LYS A 81 5.40 -5.56 -1.58
N THR A 82 4.07 -5.57 -1.66
CA THR A 82 3.28 -6.81 -1.53
C THR A 82 3.69 -7.84 -2.58
N LYS A 83 3.76 -7.43 -3.85
CA LYS A 83 4.18 -8.32 -4.94
C LYS A 83 5.60 -8.87 -4.75
N GLN A 84 6.53 -8.03 -4.29
CA GLN A 84 7.89 -8.48 -3.96
C GLN A 84 7.88 -9.52 -2.83
N LEU A 85 7.07 -9.31 -1.79
CA LEU A 85 6.98 -10.23 -0.67
C LEU A 85 6.38 -11.59 -1.08
N GLU A 86 5.35 -11.58 -1.93
CA GLU A 86 4.78 -12.80 -2.52
C GLU A 86 5.85 -13.61 -3.27
N HIS A 87 6.62 -12.96 -4.15
CA HIS A 87 7.70 -13.62 -4.88
C HIS A 87 8.80 -14.19 -3.96
N LEU A 88 9.19 -13.44 -2.92
CA LEU A 88 10.17 -13.91 -1.94
C LEU A 88 9.66 -15.13 -1.17
N TYR A 89 8.39 -15.11 -0.78
CA TYR A 89 7.75 -16.24 -0.09
C TYR A 89 7.72 -17.49 -0.97
N ASP A 90 7.32 -17.37 -2.24
CA ASP A 90 7.28 -18.49 -3.18
C ASP A 90 8.68 -19.09 -3.41
N SER A 91 9.70 -18.23 -3.55
CA SER A 91 11.08 -18.68 -3.69
C SER A 91 11.57 -19.43 -2.45
N LEU A 92 11.29 -18.88 -1.26
CA LEU A 92 11.69 -19.50 0.01
C LEU A 92 10.97 -20.84 0.23
N ARG A 93 9.68 -20.90 -0.10
CA ARG A 93 8.89 -22.13 -0.04
C ARG A 93 9.49 -23.21 -0.93
N HIS A 94 9.85 -22.87 -2.17
CA HIS A 94 10.46 -23.83 -3.08
C HIS A 94 11.79 -24.36 -2.55
N GLN A 95 12.65 -23.49 -2.02
CA GLN A 95 13.91 -23.89 -1.39
C GLN A 95 13.69 -24.84 -0.21
N PHE A 96 12.69 -24.53 0.64
CA PHE A 96 12.33 -25.38 1.76
C PHE A 96 11.84 -26.77 1.30
N GLU A 97 11.01 -26.85 0.26
CA GLU A 97 10.52 -28.11 -0.29
C GLU A 97 11.68 -28.99 -0.81
N VAL A 98 12.65 -28.40 -1.50
CA VAL A 98 13.86 -29.10 -1.99
C VAL A 98 14.67 -29.65 -0.81
N VAL A 99 15.05 -28.79 0.14
CA VAL A 99 15.88 -29.18 1.29
C VAL A 99 15.17 -30.22 2.16
N SER A 100 13.86 -30.08 2.35
CA SER A 100 13.06 -31.03 3.12
C SER A 100 13.06 -32.43 2.46
N LYS A 101 12.96 -32.48 1.13
CA LYS A 101 13.01 -33.73 0.37
C LYS A 101 14.39 -34.37 0.45
N GLU A 102 15.46 -33.60 0.28
CA GLU A 102 16.84 -34.09 0.42
C GLU A 102 17.10 -34.64 1.83
N LYS A 103 16.65 -33.91 2.86
CA LYS A 103 16.73 -34.38 4.25
C LYS A 103 16.01 -35.71 4.45
N GLN A 104 14.79 -35.86 3.92
CA GLN A 104 14.03 -37.09 4.02
C GLN A 104 14.78 -38.26 3.35
N GLN A 105 15.33 -38.04 2.16
CA GLN A 105 16.11 -39.06 1.44
C GLN A 105 17.34 -39.51 2.23
N LEU A 106 18.09 -38.55 2.80
CA LEU A 106 19.25 -38.87 3.64
C LEU A 106 18.86 -39.62 4.92
N GLN A 107 17.72 -39.28 5.53
CA GLN A 107 17.21 -40.00 6.70
C GLN A 107 16.81 -41.44 6.37
N ASP A 108 16.25 -41.67 5.19
CA ASP A 108 15.88 -43.01 4.73
C ASP A 108 17.11 -43.86 4.38
N GLU A 109 18.21 -43.26 3.90
CA GLU A 109 19.47 -43.96 3.59
C GLU A 109 20.26 -44.38 4.84
N VAL A 110 20.10 -43.64 5.95
CA VAL A 110 20.75 -43.95 7.24
C VAL A 110 19.94 -44.95 8.08
N ARG A 111 18.71 -45.30 7.64
CA ARG A 111 17.79 -46.20 8.34
C ARG A 111 17.98 -47.67 7.94
#